data_AF-A0A7R9M2W6-F1
#
_entry.id   AF-A0A7R9M2W6-F1
#
_cell.length_a   1.000
_cell.length_b   1.000
_cell.length_c   1.000
_cell.angle_alpha   90.00
_cell.angle_beta   90.00
_cell.angle_gamma   90.00
#
_symmetry.space_group_name_H-M   'P 1'
#
loop_
_entity.id
_entity.type
_entity.pdbx_description
1 polymer ?
#
loop_
_entity_poly.entity_id
_entity_poly.type
_entity_poly.pdbx_seq_one_letter_code
_entity_poly.pdbx_strand_id
1 'polypeptide(L)'
;MRFKDSLVVFSINATIRVLVGNYLGTKRLAASEIRCILPLKYHSKINFVKIRLPLKPSYEPTVKVMRSHSYSQDFNDLRTVVCIRPVYQSRHLMSSLIEFLAYYVVNGINRFVFYDYDIDHYLKQFISSLNFTQIIPFRLTFDPQLIHAFGQMAAINDCLLRHSNSPVILVDLDEFIVVQNPHNSSVQSMIEREIRNKSVSSLVINNRFFCNEFQSQHHFPRIFSHNKIQDYFWRSGDRSKIIILRPNTVIDVWIHSVYKSKTGFLSKELSDSEVLLYHYRSCCGINQEFVHLEHLNLYFKTIRDDYSEDNTGLLGTNRIIIVTHGFENKIDTDWMITIKDELLRHSDQTVALVGWSRGAHLLPVRYRQAAANTETVGVWLAGYVQQMNLSIVGIEIWGIGHSLGAHVIGIAGRNSRAFARITGLDPAGPCFEKRKDTKELRKTDAPFVDVIHTDGYFPWIDPRDWISPVNHYGTLIPLGTIDFYPNYGYKQPGAIGLHIAGSHTRAIDLFIWSIANPGKFRTYELLDGVPEFEKPVKEVKRDNKCVEMGFHCFFSNHTTGCYYLETNSSEPWTPVDKTAK
;
A
#
# COMPACT_ATOMS: atom_id res chain seq x y z
N MET A 1 1.98 -22.56 60.41
CA MET A 1 1.48 -22.13 59.09
C MET A 1 2.67 -21.87 58.17
N ARG A 2 2.86 -22.70 57.12
CA ARG A 2 3.86 -22.46 56.07
C ARG A 2 3.29 -21.44 55.08
N PHE A 3 3.86 -20.25 55.00
CA PHE A 3 3.61 -19.34 53.89
C PHE A 3 4.31 -19.91 52.64
N LYS A 4 3.56 -20.66 51.82
CA LYS A 4 3.94 -20.93 50.43
C LYS A 4 3.64 -19.67 49.63
N ASP A 5 4.64 -19.19 48.90
CA ASP A 5 4.55 -18.18 47.84
C ASP A 5 4.36 -16.71 48.26
N SER A 6 5.31 -16.19 49.05
CA SER A 6 5.48 -14.74 49.22
C SER A 6 5.98 -14.11 47.91
N LEU A 7 5.12 -13.40 47.18
CA LEU A 7 5.51 -12.56 46.04
C LEU A 7 6.37 -11.40 46.56
N VAL A 8 7.66 -11.39 46.21
CA VAL A 8 8.56 -10.28 46.57
C VAL A 8 8.70 -9.34 45.38
N VAL A 9 8.17 -8.12 45.51
CA VAL A 9 8.23 -7.08 44.48
C VAL A 9 9.34 -6.09 44.83
N PHE A 10 10.25 -5.85 43.89
CA PHE A 10 11.30 -4.83 44.01
C PHE A 10 11.11 -3.78 42.91
N SER A 11 11.12 -2.51 43.30
CA SER A 11 11.22 -1.38 42.36
C SER A 11 12.69 -1.03 42.17
N ILE A 12 13.13 -0.95 40.93
CA ILE A 12 14.53 -0.72 40.54
C ILE A 12 14.55 0.27 39.39
N ASN A 13 15.48 1.21 39.44
CA ASN A 13 15.70 2.12 38.34
C ASN A 13 16.30 1.35 37.16
N ALA A 14 15.74 1.60 35.98
CA ALA A 14 16.21 1.04 34.73
C ALA A 14 16.66 2.17 33.79
N THR A 15 17.69 1.92 33.00
CA THR A 15 18.08 2.79 31.90
C THR A 15 17.43 2.28 30.62
N ILE A 16 16.79 3.18 29.87
CA ILE A 16 16.17 2.87 28.59
C ILE A 16 17.05 3.47 27.50
N ARG A 17 17.53 2.62 26.59
CA ARG A 17 18.11 3.08 25.33
C ARG A 17 16.99 3.21 24.31
N VAL A 18 17.00 4.35 23.62
CA VAL A 18 16.00 4.69 22.62
C VAL A 18 16.71 5.01 21.31
N LEU A 19 16.27 4.36 20.24
CA LEU A 19 16.62 4.69 18.87
C LEU A 19 15.81 5.91 18.46
N VAL A 20 16.52 6.93 17.99
CA VAL A 20 15.91 8.14 17.44
C VAL A 20 15.94 8.02 15.93
N GLY A 21 14.75 7.89 15.32
CA GLY A 21 14.60 7.95 13.88
C GLY A 21 13.96 9.26 13.47
N ASN A 22 14.42 9.83 12.35
CA ASN A 22 13.73 10.93 11.70
C ASN A 22 12.87 10.34 10.57
N TYR A 23 11.55 10.40 10.71
CA TYR A 23 10.62 9.94 9.69
C TYR A 23 9.76 11.13 9.28
N LEU A 24 9.84 11.52 8.01
CA LEU A 24 9.09 12.66 7.45
C LEU A 24 9.26 13.96 8.27
N GLY A 25 10.48 14.26 8.71
CA GLY A 25 10.79 15.48 9.47
C GLY A 25 10.36 15.46 10.93
N THR A 26 9.70 14.40 11.42
CA THR A 26 9.42 14.22 12.84
C THR A 26 10.40 13.24 13.49
N LYS A 27 11.03 13.68 14.59
CA LYS A 27 11.81 12.79 15.46
C LYS A 27 10.85 11.83 16.16
N ARG A 28 11.01 10.54 15.91
CA ARG A 28 10.28 9.45 16.55
C ARG A 28 11.26 8.58 17.34
N LEU A 29 10.76 8.01 18.42
CA LEU A 29 11.54 7.34 19.45
C LEU A 29 11.06 5.88 19.57
N ALA A 30 11.97 4.92 19.44
CA ALA A 30 11.69 3.50 19.68
C ALA A 30 12.66 2.97 20.74
N ALA A 31 12.15 2.43 21.86
CA ALA A 31 13.00 1.80 22.85
C ALA A 31 13.67 0.55 22.23
N SER A 32 15.00 0.49 22.26
CA SER A 32 15.76 -0.68 21.77
C SER A 32 16.22 -1.59 22.88
N GLU A 33 16.47 -1.05 24.08
CA GLU A 33 16.99 -1.83 25.20
C GLU A 33 16.55 -1.23 26.54
N ILE A 34 16.18 -2.06 27.51
CA ILE A 34 15.96 -1.67 28.91
C ILE A 34 16.95 -2.43 29.76
N ARG A 35 17.88 -1.72 30.42
CA ARG A 35 18.87 -2.29 31.34
C ARG A 35 18.51 -1.98 32.76
N CYS A 36 18.51 -2.99 33.62
CA CYS A 36 18.37 -2.82 35.07
C CYS A 36 19.41 -3.69 35.79
N ILE A 37 19.90 -3.23 36.93
CA ILE A 37 20.85 -3.99 37.76
C ILE A 37 20.04 -4.71 38.84
N LEU A 38 20.12 -6.04 38.82
CA LEU A 38 19.43 -6.90 39.77
C LEU A 38 20.40 -7.40 40.86
N PRO A 39 20.00 -7.42 42.15
CA PRO A 39 20.80 -8.06 43.20
C PRO A 39 21.01 -9.56 42.92
N LEU A 40 22.26 -10.02 42.97
CA LEU A 40 22.68 -11.40 42.64
C LEU A 40 21.80 -12.48 43.29
N LYS A 41 21.37 -12.28 44.54
CA LYS A 41 20.54 -13.24 45.29
C LYS A 41 19.18 -13.56 44.67
N TYR A 42 18.69 -12.76 43.72
CA TYR A 42 17.36 -12.92 43.12
C TYR A 42 17.38 -13.28 41.62
N HIS A 43 18.56 -13.35 40.98
CA HIS A 43 18.68 -13.59 39.54
C HIS A 43 17.93 -14.85 39.06
N SER A 44 17.99 -15.93 39.82
CA SER A 44 17.34 -17.20 39.48
C SER A 44 15.84 -17.27 39.83
N LYS A 45 15.31 -16.27 40.56
CA LYS A 45 13.94 -16.30 41.12
C LYS A 45 12.97 -15.33 40.45
N ILE A 46 13.44 -14.44 39.58
CA ILE A 46 12.59 -13.45 38.89
C ILE A 46 11.98 -14.07 37.63
N ASN A 47 10.67 -14.24 37.62
CA ASN A 47 9.93 -14.82 36.49
C ASN A 47 9.26 -13.78 35.59
N PHE A 48 8.94 -12.60 36.15
CA PHE A 48 8.24 -11.52 35.45
C PHE A 48 8.83 -10.17 35.83
N VAL A 49 8.81 -9.23 34.88
CA VAL A 49 9.15 -7.82 35.08
C VAL A 49 7.95 -7.00 34.66
N LYS A 50 7.50 -6.11 35.55
CA LYS A 50 6.47 -5.13 35.25
C LYS A 50 7.13 -3.79 35.00
N ILE A 51 6.90 -3.20 33.84
CA ILE A 51 7.50 -1.92 33.46
C ILE A 51 6.49 -0.83 33.77
N ARG A 52 6.85 0.14 34.61
CA ARG A 52 6.05 1.34 34.87
C ARG A 52 6.74 2.54 34.24
N LEU A 53 6.03 3.25 33.37
CA LEU A 53 6.52 4.49 32.77
C LEU A 53 5.97 5.69 33.55
N PRO A 54 6.81 6.58 34.10
CA PRO A 54 6.35 7.72 34.92
C PRO A 54 5.33 8.62 34.21
N LEU A 55 5.48 8.78 32.89
CA LEU A 55 4.62 9.64 32.06
C LEU A 55 3.33 8.95 31.57
N LYS A 56 3.20 7.63 31.77
CA LYS A 56 1.99 6.85 31.46
C LYS A 56 1.77 5.80 32.55
N PRO A 57 1.32 6.22 33.76
CA PRO A 57 1.18 5.31 34.90
C PRO A 57 0.11 4.22 34.69
N SER A 58 -0.82 4.40 33.75
CA SER A 58 -1.81 3.40 33.34
C SER A 58 -1.25 2.31 32.42
N TYR A 59 -0.06 2.49 31.85
CA TYR A 59 0.58 1.50 30.97
C TYR A 59 1.61 0.69 31.76
N GLU A 60 1.22 -0.52 32.18
CA GLU A 60 2.07 -1.38 33.00
C GLU A 60 2.21 -2.81 32.41
N PRO A 61 2.89 -2.98 31.26
CA PRO A 61 3.04 -4.29 30.66
C PRO A 61 3.87 -5.21 31.56
N THR A 62 3.40 -6.45 31.68
CA THR A 62 4.11 -7.53 32.37
C THR A 62 4.82 -8.40 31.34
N VAL A 63 6.14 -8.50 31.46
CA VAL A 63 6.99 -9.25 30.53
C VAL A 63 7.59 -10.45 31.26
N LYS A 64 7.52 -11.64 30.65
CA LYS A 64 8.16 -12.85 31.19
C LYS A 64 9.67 -12.76 30.99
N VAL A 65 10.44 -13.03 32.05
CA VAL A 65 11.91 -13.04 31.97
C VAL A 65 12.37 -14.27 31.22
N MET A 66 13.10 -14.07 30.13
CA MET A 66 13.85 -15.13 29.47
C MET A 66 15.28 -15.12 30.00
N ARG A 67 15.75 -16.27 30.47
CA ARG A 67 17.13 -16.44 30.90
C ARG A 67 17.96 -16.95 29.73
N SER A 68 18.90 -16.13 29.27
CA SER A 68 19.98 -16.58 28.41
C SER A 68 20.84 -17.55 29.21
N HIS A 69 20.79 -18.84 28.86
CA HIS A 69 21.78 -19.78 29.36
C HIS A 69 23.07 -19.45 28.61
N SER A 70 24.14 -19.17 29.35
CA SER A 70 25.49 -19.10 28.79
C SER A 70 25.82 -20.48 28.23
N TYR A 71 25.45 -20.74 26.98
CA TYR A 71 26.03 -21.84 26.23
C TYR A 71 27.54 -21.60 26.22
N SER A 72 28.28 -22.61 26.66
CA SER A 72 29.73 -22.66 26.55
C SER A 72 30.12 -22.26 25.12
N GLN A 73 31.15 -21.43 25.00
CA GLN A 73 31.73 -21.00 23.73
C GLN A 73 32.45 -22.16 23.03
N ASP A 74 31.74 -23.25 22.72
CA ASP A 74 32.21 -24.20 21.72
C ASP A 74 31.83 -23.63 20.35
N PHE A 75 32.84 -23.09 19.66
CA PHE A 75 32.74 -22.57 18.30
C PHE A 75 32.17 -23.59 17.29
N ASN A 76 32.10 -24.87 17.66
CA ASN A 76 31.60 -25.97 16.84
C ASN A 76 30.06 -26.12 16.82
N ASP A 77 29.30 -25.37 17.64
CA ASP A 77 27.82 -25.47 17.66
C ASP A 77 27.12 -24.11 17.38
N LEU A 78 27.81 -23.20 16.67
CA LEU A 78 27.28 -21.89 16.26
C LEU A 78 26.29 -22.03 15.11
N ARG A 79 25.08 -22.52 15.41
CA ARG A 79 23.98 -22.58 14.45
C ARG A 79 23.47 -21.18 14.15
N THR A 80 23.62 -20.76 12.89
CA THR A 80 23.10 -19.49 12.38
C THR A 80 21.58 -19.43 12.50
N VAL A 81 21.07 -18.26 12.88
CA VAL A 81 19.63 -17.99 13.02
C VAL A 81 19.18 -17.05 11.93
N VAL A 82 18.12 -17.41 11.21
CA VAL A 82 17.43 -16.49 10.29
C VAL A 82 16.25 -15.86 11.03
N CYS A 83 16.28 -14.55 11.16
CA CYS A 83 15.17 -13.78 11.70
C CYS A 83 14.40 -13.12 10.57
N ILE A 84 13.15 -13.57 10.41
CA ILE A 84 12.22 -13.05 9.43
C ILE A 84 11.50 -11.87 10.06
N ARG A 85 11.35 -10.79 9.29
CA ARG A 85 10.66 -9.58 9.75
C ARG A 85 9.18 -9.85 10.05
N PRO A 86 8.48 -8.95 10.77
CA PRO A 86 7.08 -9.19 11.09
C PRO A 86 6.26 -9.42 9.83
N VAL A 87 5.50 -10.51 9.83
CA VAL A 87 4.75 -10.97 8.66
C VAL A 87 3.35 -10.34 8.70
N TYR A 88 2.92 -9.74 7.58
CA TYR A 88 1.60 -9.12 7.39
C TYR A 88 0.84 -9.82 6.26
N GLN A 89 -0.49 -9.81 6.31
CA GLN A 89 -1.36 -10.22 5.19
C GLN A 89 -1.00 -11.60 4.60
N SER A 90 -0.78 -12.60 5.45
CA SER A 90 -0.11 -13.85 5.05
C SER A 90 -0.97 -14.87 4.30
N ARG A 91 -2.20 -14.52 3.88
CA ARG A 91 -3.21 -15.45 3.34
C ARG A 91 -2.80 -16.17 2.05
N HIS A 92 -1.72 -15.71 1.38
CA HIS A 92 -1.18 -16.32 0.15
C HIS A 92 0.32 -16.66 0.22
N LEU A 93 0.91 -16.72 1.43
CA LEU A 93 2.37 -16.88 1.57
C LEU A 93 2.85 -18.33 1.67
N MET A 94 1.97 -19.34 1.68
CA MET A 94 2.36 -20.74 1.95
C MET A 94 3.44 -21.26 0.97
N SER A 95 3.25 -21.08 -0.34
CA SER A 95 4.23 -21.51 -1.36
C SER A 95 5.57 -20.79 -1.18
N SER A 96 5.51 -19.47 -0.98
CA SER A 96 6.67 -18.61 -0.71
C SER A 96 7.46 -19.08 0.52
N LEU A 97 6.74 -19.40 1.60
CA LEU A 97 7.35 -19.82 2.86
C LEU A 97 8.04 -21.17 2.71
N ILE A 98 7.39 -22.13 2.04
CA ILE A 98 7.96 -23.46 1.81
C ILE A 98 9.25 -23.33 1.00
N GLU A 99 9.23 -22.54 -0.08
CA GLU A 99 10.41 -22.29 -0.91
C GLU A 99 11.53 -21.62 -0.10
N PHE A 100 11.21 -20.56 0.65
CA PHE A 100 12.16 -19.85 1.51
C PHE A 100 12.83 -20.79 2.53
N LEU A 101 12.02 -21.57 3.27
CA LEU A 101 12.54 -22.51 4.26
C LEU A 101 13.40 -23.58 3.61
N ALA A 102 12.94 -24.20 2.52
CA ALA A 102 13.68 -25.23 1.81
C ALA A 102 15.05 -24.71 1.33
N TYR A 103 15.09 -23.49 0.79
CA TYR A 103 16.33 -22.89 0.32
C TYR A 103 17.36 -22.73 1.43
N TYR A 104 16.98 -22.11 2.55
CA TYR A 104 17.91 -21.86 3.64
C TYR A 104 18.33 -23.15 4.35
N VAL A 105 17.44 -24.15 4.44
CA VAL A 105 17.77 -25.49 4.95
C VAL A 105 18.83 -26.18 4.08
N VAL A 106 18.69 -26.13 2.76
CA VAL A 106 19.72 -26.66 1.83
C VAL A 106 21.04 -25.90 1.97
N ASN A 107 20.99 -24.62 2.34
CA ASN A 107 22.15 -23.78 2.61
C ASN A 107 22.73 -23.92 4.04
N GLY A 108 22.34 -24.99 4.76
CA GLY A 108 22.90 -25.36 6.05
C GLY A 108 22.28 -24.64 7.25
N ILE A 109 21.13 -23.97 7.06
CA ILE A 109 20.47 -23.19 8.12
C ILE A 109 19.18 -23.85 8.55
N ASN A 110 19.09 -24.20 9.84
CA ASN A 110 17.96 -24.91 10.42
C ASN A 110 17.44 -24.24 11.69
N ARG A 111 17.44 -22.91 11.74
CA ARG A 111 16.85 -22.15 12.85
C ARG A 111 16.23 -20.86 12.35
N PHE A 112 14.91 -20.77 12.45
CA PHE A 112 14.14 -19.65 11.92
C PHE A 112 13.26 -19.02 13.00
N VAL A 113 13.19 -17.70 13.00
CA VAL A 113 12.39 -16.92 13.94
C VAL A 113 11.41 -16.04 13.18
N PHE A 114 10.12 -16.25 13.43
CA PHE A 114 9.02 -15.52 12.82
C PHE A 114 8.40 -14.58 13.85
N TYR A 115 8.26 -13.30 13.49
CA TYR A 115 7.53 -12.33 14.30
C TYR A 115 6.07 -12.28 13.85
N ASP A 116 5.18 -12.76 14.72
CA ASP A 116 3.74 -12.86 14.48
C ASP A 116 3.05 -11.53 14.79
N TYR A 117 2.88 -10.73 13.75
CA TYR A 117 2.04 -9.54 13.79
C TYR A 117 0.62 -9.86 13.30
N ASP A 118 0.51 -10.48 12.12
CA ASP A 118 -0.76 -10.88 11.50
C ASP A 118 -0.56 -12.16 10.65
N ILE A 119 0.00 -13.20 11.27
CA ILE A 119 0.18 -14.50 10.60
C ILE A 119 -1.16 -15.27 10.64
N ASP A 120 -1.65 -15.64 9.46
CA ASP A 120 -2.83 -16.47 9.26
C ASP A 120 -2.75 -17.78 10.04
N HIS A 121 -3.89 -18.24 10.54
CA HIS A 121 -4.01 -19.42 11.39
C HIS A 121 -3.38 -20.68 10.76
N TYR A 122 -3.60 -20.93 9.47
CA TYR A 122 -3.05 -22.11 8.79
C TYR A 122 -1.52 -22.03 8.66
N LEU A 123 -1.01 -20.85 8.30
CA LEU A 123 0.43 -20.62 8.20
C LEU A 123 1.12 -20.77 9.55
N LYS A 124 0.47 -20.26 10.60
CA LYS A 124 0.94 -20.39 11.99
C LYS A 124 1.01 -21.84 12.43
N GLN A 125 -0.01 -22.65 12.11
CA GLN A 125 0.01 -24.09 12.40
C GLN A 125 1.15 -24.80 11.65
N PHE A 126 1.32 -24.49 10.36
CA PHE A 126 2.41 -25.05 9.57
C PHE A 126 3.78 -24.71 10.16
N ILE A 127 4.06 -23.44 10.43
CA ILE A 127 5.31 -23.01 11.08
C ILE A 127 5.48 -23.74 12.42
N SER A 128 4.45 -23.73 13.28
CA SER A 128 4.51 -24.38 14.60
C SER A 128 4.75 -25.89 14.54
N SER A 129 4.43 -26.55 13.43
CA SER A 129 4.69 -27.98 13.23
C SER A 129 6.16 -28.31 12.95
N LEU A 130 6.96 -27.30 12.56
CA LEU A 130 8.38 -27.46 12.23
C LEU A 130 9.25 -27.27 13.48
N ASN A 131 10.00 -28.31 13.85
CA ASN A 131 10.85 -28.34 15.05
C ASN A 131 12.05 -27.35 15.03
N PHE A 132 12.32 -26.76 13.87
CA PHE A 132 13.42 -25.82 13.65
C PHE A 132 12.96 -24.35 13.54
N THR A 133 11.69 -24.08 13.82
CA THR A 133 11.13 -22.72 13.77
C THR A 133 10.64 -22.25 15.13
N GLN A 134 10.60 -20.94 15.32
CA GLN A 134 10.09 -20.29 16.52
C GLN A 134 9.18 -19.13 16.11
N ILE A 135 8.00 -19.03 16.71
CA ILE A 135 7.09 -17.90 16.54
C ILE A 135 7.15 -17.00 17.78
N ILE A 136 7.41 -15.72 17.57
CA ILE A 136 7.42 -14.68 18.59
C ILE A 136 6.19 -13.79 18.40
N PRO A 137 5.26 -13.72 19.37
CA PRO A 137 4.15 -12.77 19.31
C PRO A 137 4.66 -11.33 19.23
N PHE A 138 4.23 -10.58 18.22
CA PHE A 138 4.69 -9.22 17.95
C PHE A 138 3.54 -8.22 18.05
N ARG A 139 3.02 -8.06 19.28
CA ARG A 139 1.85 -7.21 19.59
C ARG A 139 2.28 -5.77 19.86
N LEU A 140 2.57 -5.01 18.81
CA LEU A 140 2.84 -3.57 18.93
C LEU A 140 1.55 -2.76 18.77
N THR A 141 1.34 -1.76 19.63
CA THR A 141 0.20 -0.83 19.58
C THR A 141 0.46 0.40 18.70
N PHE A 142 1.46 0.33 17.82
CA PHE A 142 1.75 1.44 16.91
C PHE A 142 0.72 1.48 15.78
N ASP A 143 0.56 2.64 15.17
CA ASP A 143 -0.17 2.76 13.91
C ASP A 143 0.46 1.78 12.87
N PRO A 144 -0.35 1.03 12.10
CA PRO A 144 0.15 0.11 11.07
C PRO A 144 1.19 0.74 10.11
N GLN A 145 1.12 2.05 9.87
CA GLN A 145 2.07 2.79 9.03
C GLN A 145 3.47 2.93 9.66
N LEU A 146 3.54 2.97 10.99
CA LEU A 146 4.81 3.08 11.73
C LEU A 146 5.46 1.72 11.98
N ILE A 147 4.65 0.65 11.95
CA ILE A 147 5.10 -0.72 12.18
C ILE A 147 6.02 -1.23 11.07
N HIS A 148 5.82 -0.79 9.82
CA HIS A 148 6.71 -1.15 8.71
C HIS A 148 8.16 -0.74 9.02
N ALA A 149 8.46 0.53 9.34
CA ALA A 149 9.83 0.93 9.65
C ALA A 149 10.24 0.55 11.09
N PHE A 150 9.48 1.01 12.09
CA PHE A 150 9.87 0.90 13.50
C PHE A 150 9.58 -0.47 14.10
N GLY A 151 8.52 -1.14 13.66
CA GLY A 151 8.24 -2.52 14.05
C GLY A 151 9.31 -3.47 13.51
N GLN A 152 9.75 -3.28 12.26
CA GLN A 152 10.88 -4.04 11.74
C GLN A 152 12.18 -3.77 12.53
N MET A 153 12.49 -2.51 12.86
CA MET A 153 13.65 -2.20 13.72
C MET A 153 13.54 -2.85 15.09
N ALA A 154 12.36 -2.83 15.71
CA ALA A 154 12.13 -3.47 17.01
C ALA A 154 12.32 -4.99 16.92
N ALA A 155 11.78 -5.64 15.89
CA ALA A 155 11.96 -7.08 15.65
C ALA A 155 13.43 -7.46 15.39
N ILE A 156 14.16 -6.65 14.61
CA ILE A 156 15.59 -6.87 14.34
C ILE A 156 16.39 -6.81 15.64
N ASN A 157 16.20 -5.77 16.44
CA ASN A 157 16.95 -5.60 17.68
C ASN A 157 16.52 -6.61 18.76
N ASP A 158 15.24 -7.00 18.83
CA ASP A 158 14.78 -8.10 19.70
C ASP A 158 15.44 -9.44 19.29
N CYS A 159 15.50 -9.75 17.99
CA CYS A 159 16.18 -10.94 17.49
C CYS A 159 17.66 -10.95 17.88
N LEU A 160 18.35 -9.82 17.66
CA LEU A 160 19.75 -9.66 18.00
C LEU A 160 20.03 -9.96 19.47
N LEU A 161 19.17 -9.45 20.36
CA LEU A 161 19.28 -9.64 21.80
C LEU A 161 18.98 -11.09 22.21
N ARG A 162 18.00 -11.74 21.58
CA ARG A 162 17.66 -13.17 21.85
C ARG A 162 18.74 -14.13 21.41
N HIS A 163 19.43 -13.80 20.32
CA HIS A 163 20.41 -14.66 19.68
C HIS A 163 21.82 -14.09 19.81
N SER A 164 22.12 -13.45 20.94
CA SER A 164 23.36 -12.68 21.13
C SER A 164 24.66 -13.52 20.98
N ASN A 165 24.55 -14.85 21.04
CA ASN A 165 25.65 -15.79 20.96
C ASN A 165 25.70 -16.59 19.64
N SER A 166 24.82 -16.33 18.67
CA SER A 166 24.77 -17.05 17.40
C SER A 166 24.79 -16.07 16.23
N PRO A 167 25.38 -16.39 15.07
CA PRO A 167 25.26 -15.54 13.89
C PRO A 167 23.78 -15.34 13.52
N VAL A 168 23.41 -14.12 13.13
CA VAL A 168 22.04 -13.75 12.79
C VAL A 168 21.96 -13.26 11.34
N ILE A 169 21.07 -13.83 10.55
CA ILE A 169 20.72 -13.36 9.21
C ILE A 169 19.42 -12.57 9.31
N LEU A 170 19.40 -11.37 8.74
CA LEU A 170 18.23 -10.49 8.68
C LEU A 170 17.75 -10.39 7.23
N VAL A 171 16.65 -11.08 6.90
CA VAL A 171 16.10 -11.17 5.54
C VAL A 171 14.57 -11.17 5.54
N ASP A 172 13.97 -10.84 4.39
CA ASP A 172 12.54 -10.94 4.11
C ASP A 172 12.18 -12.29 3.47
N LEU A 173 10.89 -12.65 3.43
CA LEU A 173 10.42 -13.92 2.83
C LEU A 173 10.63 -14.01 1.31
N ASP A 174 10.80 -12.86 0.65
CA ASP A 174 11.07 -12.71 -0.78
C ASP A 174 12.56 -12.48 -1.09
N GLU A 175 13.44 -12.67 -0.11
CA GLU A 175 14.88 -12.42 -0.23
C GLU A 175 15.72 -13.69 0.01
N PHE A 176 16.68 -13.93 -0.90
CA PHE A 176 17.52 -15.12 -0.89
C PHE A 176 18.99 -14.72 -1.03
N ILE A 177 19.85 -15.16 -0.11
CA ILE A 177 21.30 -14.89 -0.16
C ILE A 177 21.99 -15.98 -0.98
N VAL A 178 22.38 -15.67 -2.21
CA VAL A 178 22.97 -16.60 -3.17
C VAL A 178 24.48 -16.42 -3.24
N VAL A 179 25.21 -17.41 -2.75
CA VAL A 179 26.68 -17.44 -2.84
C VAL A 179 27.09 -17.78 -4.28
N GLN A 180 27.91 -16.92 -4.89
CA GLN A 180 28.37 -17.06 -6.28
C GLN A 180 29.73 -17.77 -6.36
N ASN A 181 30.50 -17.77 -5.27
CA ASN A 181 31.85 -18.31 -5.26
C ASN A 181 31.86 -19.86 -5.27
N PRO A 182 32.50 -20.52 -6.25
CA PRO A 182 32.54 -21.99 -6.34
C PRO A 182 33.30 -22.67 -5.19
N HIS A 183 34.09 -21.94 -4.40
CA HIS A 183 34.78 -22.48 -3.22
C HIS A 183 33.90 -22.51 -1.95
N ASN A 184 32.72 -21.89 -1.99
CA ASN A 184 31.76 -21.89 -0.89
C ASN A 184 30.50 -22.64 -1.35
N SER A 185 30.20 -23.79 -0.73
CA SER A 185 29.06 -24.62 -1.13
C SER A 185 27.71 -24.12 -0.59
N SER A 186 27.69 -23.23 0.40
CA SER A 186 26.46 -22.76 1.06
C SER A 186 26.61 -21.40 1.78
N VAL A 187 25.49 -20.77 2.12
CA VAL A 187 25.44 -19.57 2.99
C VAL A 187 26.11 -19.84 4.34
N GLN A 188 25.85 -21.00 4.95
CA GLN A 188 26.45 -21.37 6.24
C GLN A 188 27.99 -21.44 6.16
N SER A 189 28.54 -22.07 5.11
CA SER A 189 29.99 -22.16 4.91
C SER A 189 30.65 -20.79 4.69
N MET A 190 29.95 -19.87 4.02
CA MET A 190 30.41 -18.48 3.88
C MET A 190 30.49 -17.79 5.25
N ILE A 191 29.48 -17.95 6.10
CA ILE A 191 29.47 -17.38 7.46
C ILE A 191 30.62 -17.94 8.30
N GLU A 192 30.85 -19.25 8.25
CA GLU A 192 31.94 -19.93 8.95
C GLU A 192 33.34 -19.46 8.49
N ARG A 193 33.46 -19.07 7.22
CA ARG A 193 34.69 -18.45 6.70
C ARG A 193 34.89 -17.05 7.24
N GLU A 194 33.88 -16.19 7.10
CA GLU A 194 33.97 -14.77 7.46
C GLU A 194 34.08 -14.56 8.98
N ILE A 195 33.46 -15.43 9.78
CA ILE A 195 33.56 -15.37 11.24
C ILE A 195 34.99 -15.65 11.73
N ARG A 196 35.92 -16.19 10.92
CA ARG A 196 37.34 -16.31 11.34
C ARG A 196 38.02 -14.96 11.52
N ASN A 197 37.58 -13.92 10.81
CA ASN A 197 38.09 -12.57 11.01
C ASN A 197 37.46 -11.96 12.28
N LYS A 198 38.27 -11.83 13.34
CA LYS A 198 37.81 -11.36 14.66
C LYS A 198 37.38 -9.90 14.69
N SER A 199 37.82 -9.08 13.73
CA SER A 199 37.51 -7.65 13.67
C SER A 199 36.22 -7.33 12.92
N VAL A 200 35.57 -8.31 12.31
CA VAL A 200 34.32 -8.12 11.55
C VAL A 200 33.11 -8.43 12.43
N SER A 201 32.22 -7.46 12.64
CA SER A 201 30.95 -7.66 13.36
C SER A 201 29.84 -8.22 12.47
N SER A 202 29.84 -7.80 11.21
CA SER A 202 28.71 -7.94 10.30
C SER A 202 29.15 -7.91 8.84
N LEU A 203 28.35 -8.53 7.99
CA LEU A 203 28.48 -8.55 6.54
C LEU A 203 27.32 -7.75 5.94
N VAL A 204 27.62 -6.92 4.96
CA VAL A 204 26.63 -6.15 4.19
C VAL A 204 26.59 -6.72 2.79
N ILE A 205 25.40 -7.11 2.35
CA ILE A 205 25.17 -7.74 1.05
C ILE A 205 24.30 -6.81 0.22
N ASN A 206 24.80 -6.45 -0.96
CA ASN A 206 24.10 -5.58 -1.88
C ASN A 206 22.94 -6.31 -2.56
N ASN A 207 21.87 -5.57 -2.79
CA ASN A 207 20.62 -6.10 -3.29
C ASN A 207 20.58 -6.16 -4.82
N ARG A 208 20.08 -7.27 -5.37
CA ARG A 208 19.68 -7.44 -6.77
C ARG A 208 18.20 -7.76 -6.86
N PHE A 209 17.48 -6.90 -7.58
CA PHE A 209 16.06 -7.11 -7.81
C PHE A 209 15.81 -8.06 -8.99
N PHE A 210 14.95 -9.02 -8.75
CA PHE A 210 14.42 -9.96 -9.73
C PHE A 210 12.93 -9.69 -9.90
N CYS A 211 12.53 -9.43 -11.14
CA CYS A 211 11.17 -9.00 -11.44
C CYS A 211 10.20 -10.17 -11.49
N ASN A 212 9.14 -10.11 -10.68
CA ASN A 212 8.08 -11.14 -10.69
C ASN A 212 7.32 -11.18 -12.03
N GLU A 213 7.23 -10.05 -12.75
CA GLU A 213 6.53 -9.92 -14.03
C GLU A 213 7.20 -10.70 -15.18
N PHE A 214 8.47 -11.09 -14.99
CA PHE A 214 9.24 -11.83 -15.99
C PHE A 214 9.32 -13.33 -15.69
N GLN A 215 8.53 -13.84 -14.72
CA GLN A 215 8.37 -15.28 -14.57
C GLN A 215 7.70 -15.86 -15.81
N SER A 216 8.33 -16.89 -16.39
CA SER A 216 7.73 -17.66 -17.50
C SER A 216 6.40 -18.25 -17.08
N GLN A 217 5.49 -18.53 -18.02
CA GLN A 217 4.15 -19.12 -17.80
C GLN A 217 4.15 -20.50 -17.08
N HIS A 218 5.32 -21.05 -16.73
CA HIS A 218 5.47 -22.30 -16.01
C HIS A 218 5.69 -22.07 -14.51
N HIS A 219 5.02 -22.87 -13.67
CA HIS A 219 5.10 -22.86 -12.20
C HIS A 219 6.45 -23.38 -11.66
N PHE A 220 7.58 -22.79 -12.09
CA PHE A 220 8.88 -23.09 -11.48
C PHE A 220 9.06 -22.29 -10.17
N PRO A 221 9.78 -22.82 -9.17
CA PRO A 221 10.17 -22.05 -7.99
C PRO A 221 10.96 -20.79 -8.39
N ARG A 222 10.78 -19.68 -7.66
CA ARG A 222 11.41 -18.37 -7.93
C ARG A 222 12.92 -18.49 -8.09
N ILE A 223 13.54 -19.35 -7.29
CA ILE A 223 14.98 -19.55 -7.33
C ILE A 223 15.49 -20.11 -8.67
N PHE A 224 14.65 -20.84 -9.40
CA PHE A 224 14.98 -21.36 -10.73
C PHE A 224 14.56 -20.43 -11.86
N SER A 225 13.68 -19.44 -11.59
CA SER A 225 13.31 -18.42 -12.57
C SER A 225 14.42 -17.36 -12.68
N HIS A 226 15.46 -17.67 -13.45
CA HIS A 226 16.37 -16.64 -13.98
C HIS A 226 15.80 -16.19 -15.30
N ASN A 227 15.68 -14.88 -15.57
CA ASN A 227 15.73 -14.34 -16.94
C ASN A 227 15.80 -12.81 -17.11
N LYS A 228 15.84 -11.99 -16.05
CA LYS A 228 16.25 -10.56 -16.13
C LYS A 228 16.52 -9.98 -14.74
N ILE A 229 17.72 -9.45 -14.54
CA ILE A 229 18.12 -8.69 -13.35
C ILE A 229 17.96 -7.20 -13.70
N GLN A 230 17.57 -6.37 -12.74
CA GLN A 230 17.61 -4.93 -12.93
C GLN A 230 19.06 -4.42 -12.94
N ASP A 231 19.43 -3.63 -13.96
CA ASP A 231 20.78 -3.05 -14.11
C ASP A 231 21.09 -1.87 -13.16
N TYR A 232 20.17 -1.52 -12.25
CA TYR A 232 20.32 -0.39 -11.34
C TYR A 232 21.13 -0.79 -10.10
N PHE A 233 22.16 0.02 -9.79
CA PHE A 233 23.06 -0.20 -8.66
C PHE A 233 22.64 0.64 -7.45
N TRP A 234 22.26 -0.03 -6.37
CA TRP A 234 22.01 0.62 -5.08
C TRP A 234 23.32 0.80 -4.32
N ARG A 235 23.45 1.90 -3.56
CA ARG A 235 24.61 2.07 -2.69
C ARG A 235 24.49 1.12 -1.50
N SER A 236 25.64 0.68 -1.03
CA SER A 236 25.76 -0.11 0.20
C SER A 236 25.07 0.59 1.37
N GLY A 237 24.15 -0.11 2.03
CA GLY A 237 23.36 0.39 3.14
C GLY A 237 22.02 1.04 2.78
N ASP A 238 21.71 1.30 1.52
CA ASP A 238 20.42 1.86 1.11
C ASP A 238 19.30 0.80 1.10
N ARG A 239 19.60 -0.35 0.50
CA ARG A 239 18.66 -1.48 0.34
C ARG A 239 19.33 -2.83 0.63
N SER A 240 20.53 -2.80 1.20
CA SER A 240 21.33 -3.97 1.53
C SER A 240 20.68 -4.81 2.64
N LYS A 241 21.12 -6.07 2.75
CA LYS A 241 20.80 -6.94 3.89
C LYS A 241 22.05 -7.34 4.64
N ILE A 242 21.83 -7.68 5.91
CA ILE A 242 22.91 -7.78 6.89
C ILE A 242 22.95 -9.19 7.47
N ILE A 243 24.15 -9.75 7.53
CA ILE A 243 24.45 -10.90 8.38
C ILE A 243 25.28 -10.40 9.55
N ILE A 244 24.82 -10.62 10.77
CA ILE A 244 25.55 -10.24 11.98
C ILE A 244 26.30 -11.47 12.46
N LEU A 245 27.63 -11.47 12.26
CA LEU A 245 28.51 -12.55 12.66
C LEU A 245 28.68 -12.62 14.17
N ARG A 246 28.65 -11.45 14.83
CA ARG A 246 28.91 -11.31 16.27
C ARG A 246 27.92 -10.37 16.93
N PRO A 247 26.71 -10.83 17.28
CA PRO A 247 25.69 -9.98 17.88
C PRO A 247 26.16 -9.21 19.12
N ASN A 248 26.94 -9.84 20.01
CA ASN A 248 27.50 -9.19 21.21
C ASN A 248 28.42 -7.98 20.92
N THR A 249 28.82 -7.77 19.66
CA THR A 249 29.67 -6.65 19.22
C THR A 249 28.87 -5.55 18.53
N VAL A 250 27.63 -5.83 18.14
CA VAL A 250 26.72 -4.89 17.51
C VAL A 250 25.86 -4.24 18.59
N ILE A 251 25.76 -2.91 18.54
CA ILE A 251 25.03 -2.12 19.53
C ILE A 251 23.60 -1.87 19.04
N ASP A 252 23.45 -1.37 17.82
CA ASP A 252 22.15 -1.02 17.25
C ASP A 252 22.16 -1.31 15.74
N VAL A 253 21.03 -1.79 15.22
CA VAL A 253 20.87 -2.20 13.82
C VAL A 253 19.66 -1.49 13.20
N TRP A 254 19.86 -0.91 12.02
CA TRP A 254 18.80 -0.40 11.15
C TRP A 254 18.35 -1.46 10.16
N ILE A 255 17.31 -1.14 9.40
CA ILE A 255 16.72 -2.00 8.38
C ILE A 255 17.74 -2.52 7.37
N HIS A 256 18.63 -1.64 6.89
CA HIS A 256 19.57 -1.93 5.79
C HIS A 256 21.05 -1.76 6.18
N SER A 257 21.35 -1.26 7.38
CA SER A 257 22.72 -1.05 7.85
C SER A 257 22.89 -1.28 9.35
N VAL A 258 24.11 -1.59 9.77
CA VAL A 258 24.47 -1.58 11.20
C VAL A 258 24.68 -0.13 11.60
N TYR A 259 23.91 0.37 12.57
CA TYR A 259 24.03 1.74 13.04
C TYR A 259 25.34 1.95 13.79
N LYS A 260 25.62 1.02 14.72
CA LYS A 260 26.69 1.16 15.68
C LYS A 260 27.19 -0.20 16.12
N SER A 261 28.51 -0.35 16.14
CA SER A 261 29.23 -1.48 16.72
C SER A 261 30.14 -1.00 17.85
N LYS A 262 30.64 -1.94 18.66
CA LYS A 262 31.72 -1.69 19.62
C LYS A 262 32.99 -1.26 18.89
N THR A 263 33.80 -0.43 19.54
CA THR A 263 35.09 0.04 19.01
C THR A 263 35.96 -1.13 18.58
N GLY A 264 36.57 -1.03 17.39
CA GLY A 264 37.42 -2.08 16.81
C GLY A 264 36.69 -3.12 15.95
N PHE A 265 35.35 -3.05 15.88
CA PHE A 265 34.55 -3.93 15.02
C PHE A 265 33.96 -3.19 13.82
N LEU A 266 34.01 -3.81 12.65
CA LEU A 266 33.60 -3.21 11.38
C LEU A 266 32.55 -4.06 10.66
N SER A 267 31.70 -3.38 9.87
CA SER A 267 30.87 -4.03 8.86
C SER A 267 31.68 -4.22 7.59
N LYS A 268 31.75 -5.44 7.06
CA LYS A 268 32.41 -5.75 5.80
C LYS A 268 31.38 -5.85 4.68
N GLU A 269 31.52 -5.03 3.64
CA GLU A 269 30.75 -5.18 2.42
C GLU A 269 31.28 -6.35 1.59
N LEU A 270 30.38 -7.20 1.12
CA LEU A 270 30.73 -8.31 0.24
C LEU A 270 30.50 -7.93 -1.22
N SER A 271 31.39 -8.39 -2.08
CA SER A 271 31.32 -8.09 -3.51
C SER A 271 30.26 -8.93 -4.22
N ASP A 272 29.67 -8.36 -5.27
CA ASP A 272 28.63 -9.02 -6.08
C ASP A 272 29.13 -10.30 -6.79
N SER A 273 30.45 -10.44 -6.96
CA SER A 273 31.07 -11.67 -7.49
C SER A 273 31.22 -12.78 -6.46
N GLU A 274 31.09 -12.47 -5.16
CA GLU A 274 31.12 -13.45 -4.08
C GLU A 274 29.72 -13.88 -3.65
N VAL A 275 28.79 -12.92 -3.57
CA VAL A 275 27.44 -13.14 -3.07
C VAL A 275 26.47 -12.13 -3.68
N LEU A 276 25.25 -12.58 -3.95
CA LEU A 276 24.15 -11.73 -4.40
C LEU A 276 22.95 -11.94 -3.48
N LEU A 277 22.27 -10.86 -3.12
CA LEU A 277 20.95 -10.95 -2.52
C LEU A 277 19.91 -10.89 -3.64
N TYR A 278 19.18 -11.98 -3.85
CA TYR A 278 18.07 -12.05 -4.79
C TYR A 278 16.80 -11.59 -4.08
N HIS A 279 16.27 -10.43 -4.48
CA HIS A 279 15.04 -9.87 -3.95
C HIS A 279 13.96 -9.91 -5.02
N TYR A 280 12.98 -10.79 -4.84
CA TYR A 280 11.91 -11.04 -5.82
C TYR A 280 10.72 -10.10 -5.61
N ARG A 281 10.58 -9.10 -6.49
CA ARG A 281 9.54 -8.05 -6.39
C ARG A 281 8.99 -7.69 -7.77
N SER A 282 7.86 -6.98 -7.77
CA SER A 282 7.38 -6.29 -8.97
C SER A 282 8.37 -5.20 -9.38
N CYS A 283 8.83 -5.23 -10.63
CA CYS A 283 9.73 -4.23 -11.21
C CYS A 283 9.06 -2.94 -11.67
N CYS A 284 7.73 -2.88 -11.68
CA CYS A 284 6.96 -1.69 -12.03
C CYS A 284 7.13 -0.47 -11.09
N GLY A 285 8.07 -0.48 -10.14
CA GLY A 285 8.30 0.64 -9.21
C GLY A 285 9.72 0.79 -8.64
N ILE A 286 10.75 0.13 -9.20
CA ILE A 286 12.06 0.04 -8.53
C ILE A 286 13.01 1.23 -8.85
N ASN A 287 12.82 1.93 -9.98
CA ASN A 287 13.59 3.14 -10.35
C ASN A 287 12.96 4.45 -9.85
N GLN A 288 11.97 4.37 -8.97
CA GLN A 288 11.25 5.52 -8.46
C GLN A 288 11.63 5.60 -6.99
N GLU A 289 12.25 6.71 -6.59
CA GLU A 289 12.44 7.02 -5.17
C GLU A 289 11.18 6.61 -4.41
N PHE A 290 11.34 5.67 -3.47
CA PHE A 290 10.25 5.03 -2.75
C PHE A 290 9.27 6.07 -2.23
N VAL A 291 8.14 6.22 -2.93
CA VAL A 291 6.89 6.53 -2.28
C VAL A 291 6.22 5.17 -2.10
N HIS A 292 6.34 4.65 -0.88
CA HIS A 292 5.72 3.39 -0.45
C HIS A 292 4.29 3.26 -0.99
N LEU A 293 4.10 2.39 -1.99
CA LEU A 293 2.80 1.92 -2.44
C LEU A 293 2.26 0.76 -1.58
N GLU A 294 2.99 0.34 -0.54
CA GLU A 294 2.56 -0.70 0.43
C GLU A 294 1.46 -0.23 1.41
N HIS A 295 1.01 1.01 1.31
CA HIS A 295 -0.09 1.56 2.10
C HIS A 295 -1.16 2.18 1.21
N LEU A 296 -1.81 1.34 0.41
CA LEU A 296 -3.23 1.57 0.18
C LEU A 296 -3.95 1.24 1.48
N ASN A 297 -4.10 2.25 2.34
CA ASN A 297 -5.03 2.14 3.45
C ASN A 297 -6.44 2.22 2.85
N LEU A 298 -7.10 1.08 2.69
CA LEU A 298 -8.57 1.05 2.63
C LEU A 298 -9.05 1.52 4.01
N TYR A 299 -9.28 2.82 4.15
CA TYR A 299 -10.08 3.33 5.25
C TYR A 299 -11.54 2.99 4.96
N PHE A 300 -12.00 1.81 5.40
CA PHE A 300 -13.43 1.60 5.61
C PHE A 300 -13.84 2.42 6.83
N LYS A 301 -14.06 3.73 6.65
CA LYS A 301 -14.78 4.50 7.64
C LYS A 301 -16.25 4.47 7.25
N THR A 302 -16.96 3.43 7.71
CA THR A 302 -18.43 3.44 7.71
C THR A 302 -18.84 4.44 8.77
N ILE A 303 -19.05 5.70 8.38
CA ILE A 303 -19.67 6.68 9.25
C ILE A 303 -21.18 6.47 9.10
N ARG A 304 -21.74 5.56 9.89
CA ARG A 304 -23.14 5.74 10.29
C ARG A 304 -23.10 6.85 11.34
N ASP A 305 -23.55 8.04 10.96
CA ASP A 305 -23.98 9.01 11.94
C ASP A 305 -25.29 8.50 12.55
N ASP A 306 -25.25 7.48 13.42
CA ASP A 306 -26.17 7.42 14.56
C ASP A 306 -25.83 6.37 15.62
N TYR A 307 -26.09 6.77 16.87
CA TYR A 307 -26.12 5.97 18.09
C TYR A 307 -27.31 4.98 18.06
N SER A 308 -27.20 3.89 17.28
CA SER A 308 -28.13 2.76 17.42
C SER A 308 -27.38 1.47 17.71
N GLU A 309 -27.79 0.77 18.77
CA GLU A 309 -27.27 -0.51 19.25
C GLU A 309 -27.59 -1.71 18.32
N ASP A 310 -27.95 -1.45 17.06
CA ASP A 310 -28.24 -2.51 16.09
C ASP A 310 -26.96 -2.94 15.36
N ASN A 311 -26.48 -4.13 15.73
CA ASN A 311 -25.29 -4.84 15.25
C ASN A 311 -25.32 -5.25 13.75
N THR A 312 -25.99 -4.51 12.87
CA THR A 312 -25.90 -4.74 11.42
C THR A 312 -24.69 -3.97 10.89
N GLY A 313 -23.50 -4.59 10.92
CA GLY A 313 -22.29 -4.05 10.29
C GLY A 313 -22.43 -3.90 8.76
N LEU A 314 -21.29 -3.77 8.06
CA LEU A 314 -21.12 -3.61 6.58
C LEU A 314 -22.04 -4.47 5.65
N LEU A 315 -22.77 -5.44 6.21
CA LEU A 315 -23.62 -6.43 5.57
C LEU A 315 -25.14 -6.09 5.63
N GLY A 316 -25.52 -4.92 6.12
CA GLY A 316 -26.93 -4.51 6.20
C GLY A 316 -27.53 -3.96 4.89
N THR A 317 -26.71 -3.59 3.91
CA THR A 317 -27.15 -2.91 2.67
C THR A 317 -26.85 -3.75 1.44
N ASN A 318 -27.76 -3.77 0.46
CA ASN A 318 -27.59 -4.52 -0.80
C ASN A 318 -26.66 -3.84 -1.82
N ARG A 319 -26.19 -2.61 -1.55
CA ARG A 319 -25.31 -1.84 -2.44
C ARG A 319 -24.10 -1.24 -1.71
N ILE A 320 -22.92 -1.37 -2.33
CA ILE A 320 -21.69 -0.68 -1.92
C ILE A 320 -21.25 0.28 -3.02
N ILE A 321 -21.00 1.55 -2.68
CA ILE A 321 -20.43 2.55 -3.59
C ILE A 321 -19.00 2.86 -3.16
N ILE A 322 -18.04 2.56 -4.04
CA ILE A 322 -16.62 2.80 -3.84
C ILE A 322 -16.23 4.09 -4.55
N VAL A 323 -15.71 5.07 -3.82
CA VAL A 323 -15.31 6.37 -4.36
C VAL A 323 -13.80 6.55 -4.22
N THR A 324 -13.10 6.99 -5.28
CA THR A 324 -11.65 7.23 -5.25
C THR A 324 -11.26 8.57 -5.89
N HIS A 325 -10.25 9.21 -5.31
CA HIS A 325 -9.73 10.49 -5.77
C HIS A 325 -8.65 10.35 -6.86
N GLY A 326 -8.23 11.48 -7.44
CA GLY A 326 -7.15 11.58 -8.43
C GLY A 326 -5.89 12.28 -7.93
N PHE A 327 -5.14 12.89 -8.86
CA PHE A 327 -3.88 13.61 -8.60
C PHE A 327 -4.06 14.74 -7.60
N GLU A 328 -3.05 14.99 -6.77
CA GLU A 328 -3.03 16.03 -5.73
C GLU A 328 -4.17 16.00 -4.69
N ASN A 329 -5.00 14.95 -4.70
CA ASN A 329 -6.07 14.76 -3.74
C ASN A 329 -5.72 13.69 -2.68
N LYS A 330 -6.51 13.69 -1.61
CA LYS A 330 -6.42 12.75 -0.51
C LYS A 330 -7.81 12.33 -0.02
N ILE A 331 -7.87 11.32 0.85
CA ILE A 331 -9.15 10.76 1.31
C ILE A 331 -9.98 11.74 2.14
N ASP A 332 -9.31 12.67 2.81
CA ASP A 332 -9.89 13.74 3.62
C ASP A 332 -9.97 15.07 2.85
N THR A 333 -9.86 15.06 1.52
CA THR A 333 -10.24 16.24 0.72
C THR A 333 -11.75 16.47 0.84
N ASP A 334 -12.16 17.73 0.98
CA ASP A 334 -13.55 18.13 1.22
C ASP A 334 -14.56 17.42 0.31
N TRP A 335 -14.32 17.36 -1.01
CA TRP A 335 -15.26 16.74 -1.94
C TRP A 335 -15.48 15.23 -1.70
N MET A 336 -14.46 14.51 -1.22
CA MET A 336 -14.58 13.08 -0.89
C MET A 336 -15.49 12.87 0.31
N ILE A 337 -15.47 13.82 1.26
CA ILE A 337 -16.37 13.81 2.43
C ILE A 337 -17.78 14.21 1.97
N THR A 338 -17.91 15.30 1.21
CA THR A 338 -19.18 15.81 0.70
C THR A 338 -19.93 14.78 -0.13
N ILE A 339 -19.28 14.13 -1.12
CA ILE A 339 -19.93 13.11 -1.95
C ILE A 339 -20.41 11.93 -1.09
N LYS A 340 -19.62 11.53 -0.08
CA LYS A 340 -20.00 10.44 0.84
C LYS A 340 -21.22 10.84 1.67
N ASP A 341 -21.24 12.04 2.24
CA ASP A 341 -22.39 12.53 3.01
C ASP A 341 -23.66 12.64 2.15
N GLU A 342 -23.52 13.11 0.91
CA GLU A 342 -24.62 13.23 -0.04
C GLU A 342 -25.20 11.86 -0.42
N LEU A 343 -24.32 10.89 -0.73
CA LEU A 343 -24.69 9.52 -1.06
C LEU A 343 -25.41 8.81 0.11
N LEU A 344 -24.95 9.03 1.34
CA LEU A 344 -25.56 8.46 2.54
C LEU A 344 -26.92 9.10 2.88
N ARG A 345 -27.12 10.38 2.55
CA ARG A 345 -28.37 11.09 2.81
C ARG A 345 -29.52 10.65 1.88
N HIS A 346 -29.20 10.28 0.64
CA HIS A 346 -30.20 10.08 -0.42
C HIS A 346 -30.45 8.61 -0.81
N SER A 347 -29.75 7.64 -0.20
CA SER A 347 -29.96 6.21 -0.51
C SER A 347 -29.40 5.28 0.57
N ASP A 348 -30.08 4.16 0.81
CA ASP A 348 -29.63 3.11 1.74
C ASP A 348 -28.53 2.25 1.10
N GLN A 349 -27.29 2.62 1.38
CA GLN A 349 -26.11 2.00 0.79
C GLN A 349 -24.87 2.20 1.68
N THR A 350 -23.90 1.32 1.51
CA THR A 350 -22.58 1.48 2.14
C THR A 350 -21.69 2.29 1.22
N VAL A 351 -21.09 3.37 1.71
CA VAL A 351 -20.09 4.16 0.98
C VAL A 351 -18.68 3.85 1.49
N ALA A 352 -17.77 3.51 0.58
CA ALA A 352 -16.37 3.22 0.87
C ALA A 352 -15.46 4.22 0.14
N LEU A 353 -14.67 4.99 0.89
CA LEU A 353 -13.69 5.91 0.31
C LEU A 353 -12.32 5.23 0.17
N VAL A 354 -11.74 5.30 -1.02
CA VAL A 354 -10.41 4.76 -1.32
C VAL A 354 -9.41 5.91 -1.45
N GLY A 355 -8.53 5.98 -0.45
CA GLY A 355 -7.43 6.94 -0.39
C GLY A 355 -6.12 6.35 -0.86
N TRP A 356 -5.48 6.96 -1.85
CA TRP A 356 -4.16 6.55 -2.36
C TRP A 356 -3.20 7.74 -2.46
N SER A 357 -3.33 8.68 -1.53
CA SER A 357 -2.63 9.97 -1.51
C SER A 357 -1.12 9.85 -1.56
N ARG A 358 -0.52 8.77 -1.03
CA ARG A 358 0.93 8.54 -1.20
C ARG A 358 1.29 8.38 -2.68
N GLY A 359 0.48 7.68 -3.46
CA GLY A 359 0.70 7.54 -4.89
C GLY A 359 0.20 8.71 -5.75
N ALA A 360 -0.71 9.55 -5.22
CA ALA A 360 -1.41 10.59 -5.99
C ALA A 360 -1.01 12.03 -5.65
N HIS A 361 -0.68 12.34 -4.39
CA HIS A 361 -0.31 13.67 -3.91
C HIS A 361 1.20 13.83 -3.98
N LEU A 362 1.69 13.88 -5.22
CA LEU A 362 3.09 14.09 -5.56
C LEU A 362 3.27 15.49 -6.15
N LEU A 363 4.50 16.00 -6.16
CA LEU A 363 4.81 17.25 -6.87
C LEU A 363 4.41 17.14 -8.36
N PRO A 364 3.95 18.23 -9.02
CA PRO A 364 3.53 18.22 -10.43
C PRO A 364 4.53 17.58 -11.40
N VAL A 365 5.84 17.78 -11.19
CA VAL A 365 6.92 17.17 -11.99
C VAL A 365 6.92 15.63 -11.96
N ARG A 366 6.24 15.03 -10.97
CA ARG A 366 6.04 13.58 -10.82
C ARG A 366 4.66 13.13 -11.28
N TYR A 367 3.92 13.90 -12.07
CA TYR A 367 2.61 13.47 -12.57
C TYR A 367 2.63 12.10 -13.27
N ARG A 368 3.64 11.85 -14.12
CA ARG A 368 3.82 10.54 -14.80
C ARG A 368 3.93 9.38 -13.82
N GLN A 369 4.49 9.64 -12.64
CA GLN A 369 4.54 8.67 -11.54
C GLN A 369 3.15 8.36 -11.01
N ALA A 370 2.37 9.39 -10.70
CA ALA A 370 1.02 9.24 -10.18
C ALA A 370 0.12 8.53 -11.20
N ALA A 371 0.26 8.85 -12.48
CA ALA A 371 -0.41 8.16 -13.57
C ALA A 371 -0.03 6.66 -13.62
N ALA A 372 1.25 6.32 -13.50
CA ALA A 372 1.69 4.91 -13.44
C ALA A 372 1.15 4.17 -12.20
N ASN A 373 1.07 4.85 -11.06
CA ASN A 373 0.56 4.27 -9.81
C ASN A 373 -0.91 3.84 -9.92
N THR A 374 -1.69 4.40 -10.85
CA THR A 374 -3.10 4.01 -11.05
C THR A 374 -3.28 2.51 -11.32
N GLU A 375 -2.34 1.90 -12.06
CA GLU A 375 -2.37 0.46 -12.33
C GLU A 375 -2.16 -0.37 -11.06
N THR A 376 -1.16 -0.01 -10.27
CA THR A 376 -0.87 -0.71 -9.01
C THR A 376 -2.08 -0.61 -8.06
N VAL A 377 -2.65 0.59 -7.94
CA VAL A 377 -3.81 0.84 -7.08
C VAL A 377 -5.05 0.10 -7.58
N GLY A 378 -5.32 0.14 -8.88
CA GLY A 378 -6.47 -0.52 -9.49
C GLY A 378 -6.42 -2.05 -9.37
N VAL A 379 -5.24 -2.67 -9.60
CA VAL A 379 -5.05 -4.12 -9.44
C VAL A 379 -5.23 -4.53 -7.97
N TRP A 380 -4.68 -3.74 -7.05
CA TRP A 380 -4.87 -3.98 -5.62
C TRP A 380 -6.35 -3.91 -5.24
N LEU A 381 -7.05 -2.85 -5.65
CA LEU A 381 -8.48 -2.68 -5.37
C LEU A 381 -9.31 -3.82 -5.97
N ALA A 382 -8.95 -4.30 -7.17
CA ALA A 382 -9.62 -5.44 -7.81
C ALA A 382 -9.67 -6.68 -6.91
N GLY A 383 -8.56 -7.00 -6.21
CA GLY A 383 -8.49 -8.15 -5.32
C GLY A 383 -9.47 -8.03 -4.13
N TYR A 384 -9.60 -6.84 -3.56
CA TYR A 384 -10.56 -6.59 -2.47
C TYR A 384 -12.00 -6.66 -2.96
N VAL A 385 -12.31 -6.03 -4.09
CA VAL A 385 -13.66 -6.01 -4.66
C VAL A 385 -14.11 -7.41 -5.07
N GLN A 386 -13.21 -8.20 -5.66
CA GLN A 386 -13.49 -9.60 -5.98
C GLN A 386 -13.82 -10.41 -4.72
N GLN A 387 -13.06 -10.25 -3.64
CA GLN A 387 -13.35 -10.92 -2.37
C GLN A 387 -14.69 -10.49 -1.76
N MET A 388 -15.03 -9.20 -1.83
CA MET A 388 -16.33 -8.70 -1.37
C MET A 388 -17.48 -9.32 -2.15
N ASN A 389 -17.39 -9.34 -3.47
CA ASN A 389 -18.40 -9.93 -4.35
C ASN A 389 -18.60 -11.44 -4.13
N LEU A 390 -17.52 -12.16 -3.77
CA LEU A 390 -17.60 -13.58 -3.44
C LEU A 390 -18.15 -13.85 -2.03
N SER A 391 -17.91 -12.94 -1.09
CA SER A 391 -18.24 -13.14 0.33
C SER A 391 -19.65 -12.65 0.70
N ILE A 392 -20.20 -11.71 -0.08
CA ILE A 392 -21.49 -11.07 0.21
C ILE A 392 -22.47 -11.42 -0.91
N VAL A 393 -23.38 -12.36 -0.64
CA VAL A 393 -24.35 -12.83 -1.63
C VAL A 393 -25.30 -11.71 -2.01
N GLY A 394 -25.42 -11.43 -3.32
CA GLY A 394 -26.36 -10.46 -3.86
C GLY A 394 -25.94 -8.99 -3.73
N ILE A 395 -24.68 -8.71 -3.38
CA ILE A 395 -24.19 -7.33 -3.29
C ILE A 395 -24.05 -6.69 -4.68
N GLU A 396 -24.54 -5.47 -4.83
CA GLU A 396 -24.30 -4.63 -5.99
C GLU A 396 -23.16 -3.65 -5.70
N ILE A 397 -22.09 -3.64 -6.52
CA ILE A 397 -20.93 -2.77 -6.31
C ILE A 397 -20.86 -1.70 -7.40
N TRP A 398 -20.88 -0.43 -7.00
CA TRP A 398 -20.66 0.71 -7.88
C TRP A 398 -19.31 1.35 -7.61
N GLY A 399 -18.66 1.87 -8.64
CA GLY A 399 -17.38 2.57 -8.54
C GLY A 399 -17.48 3.98 -9.08
N ILE A 400 -16.93 4.97 -8.37
CA ILE A 400 -16.87 6.37 -8.78
C ILE A 400 -15.42 6.80 -8.67
N GLY A 401 -14.84 7.31 -9.77
CA GLY A 401 -13.45 7.76 -9.78
C GLY A 401 -13.30 9.11 -10.47
N HIS A 402 -12.62 10.06 -9.82
CA HIS A 402 -12.29 11.36 -10.41
C HIS A 402 -10.86 11.41 -10.95
N SER A 403 -10.65 12.02 -12.12
CA SER A 403 -9.31 12.23 -12.69
C SER A 403 -8.54 10.91 -12.83
N LEU A 404 -7.31 10.80 -12.28
CA LEU A 404 -6.56 9.54 -12.20
C LEU A 404 -7.33 8.40 -11.51
N GLY A 405 -8.25 8.73 -10.60
CA GLY A 405 -9.12 7.79 -9.92
C GLY A 405 -10.11 7.07 -10.84
N ALA A 406 -10.52 7.70 -11.95
CA ALA A 406 -11.39 7.05 -12.94
C ALA A 406 -10.69 5.82 -13.54
N HIS A 407 -9.39 5.93 -13.84
CA HIS A 407 -8.58 4.82 -14.34
C HIS A 407 -8.34 3.76 -13.27
N VAL A 408 -8.14 4.16 -12.00
CA VAL A 408 -8.05 3.21 -10.87
C VAL A 408 -9.30 2.32 -10.81
N ILE A 409 -10.50 2.90 -10.87
CA ILE A 409 -11.76 2.14 -10.83
C ILE A 409 -11.92 1.30 -12.09
N GLY A 410 -11.57 1.81 -13.29
CA GLY A 410 -11.62 1.03 -14.53
C GLY A 410 -10.73 -0.21 -14.48
N ILE A 411 -9.49 -0.06 -14.00
CA ILE A 411 -8.55 -1.16 -13.80
C ILE A 411 -9.09 -2.14 -12.75
N ALA A 412 -9.68 -1.65 -11.65
CA ALA A 412 -10.31 -2.50 -10.66
C ALA A 412 -11.50 -3.30 -11.25
N GLY A 413 -12.31 -2.65 -12.08
CA GLY A 413 -13.42 -3.20 -12.84
C GLY A 413 -13.03 -4.39 -13.71
N ARG A 414 -12.12 -4.18 -14.66
CA ARG A 414 -11.71 -5.25 -15.59
C ARG A 414 -11.08 -6.46 -14.91
N ASN A 415 -10.34 -6.25 -13.81
CA ASN A 415 -9.62 -7.32 -13.12
C ASN A 415 -10.52 -8.09 -12.14
N SER A 416 -11.49 -7.42 -11.51
CA SER A 416 -12.42 -8.07 -10.57
C SER A 416 -13.67 -8.65 -11.23
N ARG A 417 -14.14 -8.01 -12.32
CA ARG A 417 -15.44 -8.27 -12.98
C ARG A 417 -16.64 -8.16 -12.04
N ALA A 418 -16.48 -7.43 -10.94
CA ALA A 418 -17.46 -7.38 -9.85
C ALA A 418 -18.25 -6.06 -9.78
N PHE A 419 -17.80 -5.01 -10.48
CA PHE A 419 -18.54 -3.75 -10.54
C PHE A 419 -19.76 -3.88 -11.47
N ALA A 420 -20.92 -3.50 -10.97
CA ALA A 420 -22.16 -3.38 -11.75
C ALA A 420 -22.19 -2.07 -12.56
N ARG A 421 -21.65 -0.99 -11.97
CA ARG A 421 -21.55 0.33 -12.60
C ARG A 421 -20.21 1.00 -12.26
N ILE A 422 -19.62 1.69 -13.23
CA ILE A 422 -18.48 2.57 -13.03
C ILE A 422 -18.81 3.97 -13.57
N THR A 423 -18.65 4.99 -12.74
CA THR A 423 -18.74 6.38 -13.15
C THR A 423 -17.37 7.05 -13.17
N GLY A 424 -16.95 7.56 -14.33
CA GLY A 424 -15.74 8.35 -14.50
C GLY A 424 -16.03 9.85 -14.44
N LEU A 425 -15.51 10.54 -13.43
CA LEU A 425 -15.63 11.99 -13.29
C LEU A 425 -14.38 12.64 -13.89
N ASP A 426 -14.51 13.18 -15.09
CA ASP A 426 -13.48 13.80 -15.89
C ASP A 426 -12.15 13.01 -15.90
N PRO A 427 -12.14 11.80 -16.50
CA PRO A 427 -10.97 10.93 -16.49
C PRO A 427 -9.74 11.65 -17.03
N ALA A 428 -8.59 11.43 -16.39
CA ALA A 428 -7.38 12.17 -16.72
C ALA A 428 -6.89 11.88 -18.15
N GLY A 429 -6.66 12.92 -18.93
CA GLY A 429 -6.15 12.79 -20.29
C GLY A 429 -4.65 12.48 -20.40
N PRO A 430 -3.78 13.30 -19.79
CA PRO A 430 -2.33 13.15 -19.92
C PRO A 430 -1.83 11.77 -19.48
N CYS A 431 -0.99 11.15 -20.31
CA CYS A 431 -0.49 9.76 -20.19
C CYS A 431 -1.46 8.64 -20.60
N PHE A 432 -2.73 8.92 -20.88
CA PHE A 432 -3.74 7.92 -21.26
C PHE A 432 -4.14 8.02 -22.75
N GLU A 433 -4.39 9.21 -23.28
CA GLU A 433 -5.11 9.35 -24.57
C GLU A 433 -4.32 9.05 -25.86
N LYS A 434 -2.98 9.03 -25.83
CA LYS A 434 -2.12 8.93 -27.05
C LYS A 434 -1.42 7.58 -27.23
N ARG A 435 -1.86 6.52 -26.55
CA ARG A 435 -1.13 5.24 -26.49
C ARG A 435 -2.05 4.05 -26.79
N LYS A 436 -1.53 3.05 -27.53
CA LYS A 436 -2.30 1.86 -27.96
C LYS A 436 -2.54 0.81 -26.86
N ASP A 437 -1.81 0.88 -25.75
CA ASP A 437 -1.86 -0.10 -24.66
C ASP A 437 -2.05 0.57 -23.29
N THR A 438 -3.01 1.51 -23.21
CA THR A 438 -3.23 2.27 -21.98
C THR A 438 -4.09 1.52 -20.99
N LYS A 439 -3.74 1.71 -19.71
CA LYS A 439 -4.50 1.29 -18.55
C LYS A 439 -5.62 2.30 -18.24
N GLU A 440 -6.13 2.99 -19.26
CA GLU A 440 -7.23 3.95 -19.14
C GLU A 440 -8.55 3.26 -18.79
N LEU A 441 -9.57 4.02 -18.41
CA LEU A 441 -10.92 3.54 -18.19
C LEU A 441 -11.52 3.11 -19.54
N ARG A 442 -12.27 2.01 -19.56
CA ARG A 442 -12.88 1.48 -20.79
C ARG A 442 -14.35 1.14 -20.54
N LYS A 443 -15.16 1.26 -21.59
CA LYS A 443 -16.58 0.90 -21.58
C LYS A 443 -16.87 -0.56 -21.22
N THR A 444 -15.85 -1.42 -21.24
CA THR A 444 -15.94 -2.86 -20.92
C THR A 444 -15.46 -3.21 -19.51
N ASP A 445 -15.08 -2.21 -18.71
CA ASP A 445 -14.60 -2.42 -17.33
C ASP A 445 -15.72 -2.77 -16.35
N ALA A 446 -16.97 -2.45 -16.69
CA ALA A 446 -18.19 -2.89 -16.00
C ALA A 446 -19.32 -3.08 -17.04
N PRO A 447 -20.44 -3.75 -16.68
CA PRO A 447 -21.63 -3.83 -17.54
C PRO A 447 -22.17 -2.47 -17.95
N PHE A 448 -22.00 -1.46 -17.09
CA PHE A 448 -22.37 -0.09 -17.37
C PHE A 448 -21.26 0.88 -16.93
N VAL A 449 -20.78 1.69 -17.87
CA VAL A 449 -19.80 2.74 -17.58
C VAL A 449 -20.35 4.08 -18.06
N ASP A 450 -20.46 5.06 -17.17
CA ASP A 450 -20.87 6.42 -17.52
C ASP A 450 -19.79 7.43 -17.19
N VAL A 451 -19.55 8.40 -18.08
CA VAL A 451 -18.42 9.34 -17.95
C VAL A 451 -18.91 10.77 -18.10
N ILE A 452 -18.38 11.68 -17.28
CA ILE A 452 -18.66 13.12 -17.37
C ILE A 452 -17.36 13.83 -17.75
N HIS A 453 -17.31 14.46 -18.91
CA HIS A 453 -16.17 15.20 -19.43
C HIS A 453 -16.37 16.69 -19.20
N THR A 454 -15.40 17.36 -18.56
CA THR A 454 -15.53 18.78 -18.20
C THR A 454 -14.30 19.62 -18.55
N ASP A 455 -13.12 19.01 -18.63
CA ASP A 455 -11.83 19.69 -18.84
C ASP A 455 -10.98 19.01 -19.92
N GLY A 456 -11.59 18.70 -21.05
CA GLY A 456 -10.89 18.24 -22.26
C GLY A 456 -10.19 19.36 -23.04
N TYR A 457 -9.50 19.01 -24.13
CA TYR A 457 -8.76 19.94 -24.96
C TYR A 457 -9.60 21.12 -25.48
N PHE A 458 -9.11 22.35 -25.29
CA PHE A 458 -9.67 23.55 -25.92
C PHE A 458 -8.59 24.35 -26.68
N PRO A 459 -8.77 24.61 -27.99
CA PRO A 459 -7.73 25.20 -28.84
C PRO A 459 -7.38 26.67 -28.52
N TRP A 460 -8.19 27.36 -27.71
CA TRP A 460 -8.03 28.79 -27.41
C TRP A 460 -7.67 29.08 -25.94
N ILE A 461 -7.08 28.09 -25.23
CA ILE A 461 -6.53 28.29 -23.88
C ILE A 461 -5.19 29.03 -23.99
N ASP A 462 -5.04 30.11 -23.23
CA ASP A 462 -3.82 30.92 -23.19
C ASP A 462 -2.63 30.03 -22.76
N PRO A 463 -1.50 30.02 -23.49
CA PRO A 463 -0.29 29.28 -23.12
C PRO A 463 0.24 29.57 -21.71
N ARG A 464 -0.14 30.71 -21.10
CA ARG A 464 0.18 31.06 -19.72
C ARG A 464 -0.65 30.31 -18.68
N ASP A 465 -1.81 29.80 -19.08
CA ASP A 465 -2.69 28.97 -18.24
C ASP A 465 -2.34 27.48 -18.36
N TRP A 466 -1.28 27.12 -19.11
CA TRP A 466 -0.82 25.75 -19.25
C TRP A 466 0.02 25.34 -18.05
N ILE A 467 -0.29 24.18 -17.47
CA ILE A 467 0.64 23.49 -16.56
C ILE A 467 1.29 22.37 -17.35
N SER A 468 2.51 22.61 -17.83
CA SER A 468 3.52 21.61 -18.24
C SER A 468 2.98 20.32 -18.92
N PRO A 469 3.34 20.03 -20.18
CA PRO A 469 3.12 20.77 -21.43
C PRO A 469 1.70 20.53 -22.00
N VAL A 470 0.66 20.44 -21.15
CA VAL A 470 -0.71 20.10 -21.57
C VAL A 470 -1.67 21.26 -21.25
N ASN A 471 -2.67 21.46 -22.11
CA ASN A 471 -3.66 22.52 -22.03
C ASN A 471 -5.01 22.04 -21.45
N HIS A 472 -5.04 20.88 -20.80
CA HIS A 472 -6.25 20.26 -20.25
C HIS A 472 -5.86 19.16 -19.23
N TYR A 473 -6.76 18.82 -18.29
CA TYR A 473 -6.54 17.68 -17.38
C TYR A 473 -7.41 16.46 -17.69
N GLY A 474 -8.65 16.68 -18.13
CA GLY A 474 -9.59 15.62 -18.51
C GLY A 474 -9.40 15.19 -19.97
N THR A 475 -9.95 14.04 -20.36
CA THR A 475 -9.97 13.59 -21.75
C THR A 475 -11.21 14.06 -22.50
N LEU A 476 -11.13 14.26 -23.82
CA LEU A 476 -12.32 14.32 -24.69
C LEU A 476 -12.71 12.95 -25.25
N ILE A 477 -11.80 11.98 -25.28
CA ILE A 477 -12.02 10.67 -25.87
C ILE A 477 -13.12 9.96 -25.06
N PRO A 478 -14.18 9.45 -25.70
CA PRO A 478 -15.22 8.72 -24.99
C PRO A 478 -14.67 7.42 -24.43
N LEU A 479 -14.90 7.19 -23.13
CA LEU A 479 -14.42 6.01 -22.41
C LEU A 479 -15.59 5.15 -21.89
N GLY A 480 -16.82 5.64 -21.96
CA GLY A 480 -18.01 5.02 -21.39
C GLY A 480 -18.86 4.19 -22.33
N THR A 481 -19.87 3.55 -21.74
CA THR A 481 -21.11 3.17 -22.42
C THR A 481 -21.88 4.44 -22.82
N ILE A 482 -21.93 5.42 -21.92
CA ILE A 482 -22.51 6.75 -22.13
C ILE A 482 -21.47 7.79 -21.67
N ASP A 483 -21.22 8.80 -22.49
CA ASP A 483 -20.29 9.88 -22.21
C ASP A 483 -21.03 11.21 -22.27
N PHE A 484 -20.96 12.00 -21.20
CA PHE A 484 -21.63 13.30 -21.08
C PHE A 484 -20.61 14.42 -21.24
N TYR A 485 -20.95 15.43 -22.06
CA TYR A 485 -20.11 16.58 -22.37
C TYR A 485 -20.84 17.87 -21.98
N PRO A 486 -21.04 18.15 -20.68
CA PRO A 486 -21.60 19.42 -20.23
C PRO A 486 -20.78 20.59 -20.80
N ASN A 487 -21.46 21.53 -21.45
CA ASN A 487 -20.83 22.67 -22.12
C ASN A 487 -19.70 22.25 -23.08
N TYR A 488 -19.92 21.15 -23.83
CA TYR A 488 -18.97 20.55 -24.78
C TYR A 488 -17.72 19.92 -24.15
N GLY A 489 -17.62 19.90 -22.81
CA GLY A 489 -16.64 19.12 -22.06
C GLY A 489 -15.21 19.65 -21.99
N TYR A 490 -14.96 20.94 -22.28
CA TYR A 490 -13.59 21.50 -22.28
C TYR A 490 -13.44 22.86 -21.54
N LYS A 491 -14.52 23.59 -21.26
CA LYS A 491 -14.45 24.87 -20.53
C LYS A 491 -15.78 25.15 -19.83
N GLN A 492 -15.79 24.94 -18.51
CA GLN A 492 -17.02 25.05 -17.76
C GLN A 492 -17.34 26.51 -17.36
N PRO A 493 -18.61 26.94 -17.45
CA PRO A 493 -18.99 28.27 -17.00
C PRO A 493 -18.64 28.49 -15.52
N GLY A 494 -18.14 29.69 -15.19
CA GLY A 494 -17.76 30.04 -13.81
C GLY A 494 -16.45 29.42 -13.32
N ALA A 495 -15.78 28.56 -14.10
CA ALA A 495 -14.43 28.12 -13.81
C ALA A 495 -13.43 29.23 -14.20
N ILE A 496 -13.02 30.05 -13.22
CA ILE A 496 -12.08 31.17 -13.42
C ILE A 496 -10.65 30.62 -13.45
N GLY A 497 -9.85 31.02 -14.45
CA GLY A 497 -8.49 30.52 -14.73
C GLY A 497 -7.42 30.73 -13.64
N LEU A 498 -7.74 31.37 -12.51
CA LEU A 498 -6.83 31.44 -11.35
C LEU A 498 -6.93 30.20 -10.44
N HIS A 499 -8.01 29.43 -10.51
CA HIS A 499 -8.08 28.09 -9.94
C HIS A 499 -7.74 27.10 -11.05
N ILE A 500 -6.46 26.76 -11.08
CA ILE A 500 -5.76 25.92 -12.05
C ILE A 500 -6.49 24.62 -12.49
N ALA A 501 -7.53 24.15 -11.77
CA ALA A 501 -8.31 22.94 -12.07
C ALA A 501 -9.85 23.13 -12.08
N GLY A 502 -10.37 24.36 -12.19
CA GLY A 502 -11.81 24.64 -11.97
C GLY A 502 -12.78 23.89 -12.90
N SER A 503 -12.44 23.77 -14.19
CA SER A 503 -13.21 22.92 -15.12
C SER A 503 -13.08 21.45 -14.76
N HIS A 504 -11.90 21.01 -14.30
CA HIS A 504 -11.63 19.61 -13.97
C HIS A 504 -12.37 19.14 -12.72
N THR A 505 -12.53 20.01 -11.73
CA THR A 505 -13.31 19.71 -10.52
C THR A 505 -14.82 19.81 -10.76
N ARG A 506 -15.26 20.46 -11.84
CA ARG A 506 -16.70 20.65 -12.12
C ARG A 506 -17.45 19.33 -12.30
N ALA A 507 -16.82 18.28 -12.82
CA ALA A 507 -17.45 16.96 -12.89
C ALA A 507 -17.85 16.43 -11.51
N ILE A 508 -17.08 16.75 -10.46
CA ILE A 508 -17.41 16.39 -9.08
C ILE A 508 -18.65 17.17 -8.62
N ASP A 509 -18.66 18.50 -8.80
CA ASP A 509 -19.77 19.36 -8.38
C ASP A 509 -21.08 18.95 -9.05
N LEU A 510 -21.05 18.72 -10.37
CA LEU A 510 -22.21 18.28 -11.15
C LEU A 510 -22.70 16.90 -10.68
N PHE A 511 -21.79 15.96 -10.42
CA PHE A 511 -22.18 14.64 -9.93
C PHE A 511 -22.79 14.71 -8.53
N ILE A 512 -22.17 15.42 -7.58
CA ILE A 512 -22.69 15.58 -6.22
C ILE A 512 -24.09 16.20 -6.26
N TRP A 513 -24.27 17.29 -6.99
CA TRP A 513 -25.57 17.95 -7.10
C TRP A 513 -26.65 17.05 -7.73
N SER A 514 -26.27 16.21 -8.69
CA SER A 514 -27.20 15.26 -9.33
C SER A 514 -27.80 14.25 -8.35
N ILE A 515 -27.10 13.91 -7.24
CA ILE A 515 -27.60 12.97 -6.23
C ILE A 515 -28.91 13.47 -5.63
N ALA A 516 -28.94 14.74 -5.19
CA ALA A 516 -30.10 15.38 -4.57
C ALA A 516 -31.14 15.91 -5.56
N ASN A 517 -30.82 15.97 -6.86
CA ASN A 517 -31.63 16.64 -7.87
C ASN A 517 -32.01 15.72 -9.06
N PRO A 518 -32.74 14.62 -8.81
CA PRO A 518 -33.20 13.73 -9.88
C PRO A 518 -34.07 14.47 -10.89
N GLY A 519 -33.91 14.13 -12.16
CA GLY A 519 -34.60 14.69 -13.32
C GLY A 519 -34.01 16.00 -13.85
N LYS A 520 -33.03 16.61 -13.17
CA LYS A 520 -32.54 17.95 -13.53
C LYS A 520 -31.51 17.93 -14.66
N PHE A 521 -30.71 16.88 -14.81
CA PHE A 521 -29.74 16.76 -15.91
C PHE A 521 -30.22 15.83 -17.03
N ARG A 522 -31.52 15.83 -17.33
CA ARG A 522 -32.07 15.09 -18.45
C ARG A 522 -31.75 15.76 -19.78
N THR A 523 -31.33 14.98 -20.75
CA THR A 523 -31.04 15.46 -22.10
C THR A 523 -31.49 14.45 -23.15
N TYR A 524 -31.85 14.99 -24.31
CA TYR A 524 -32.06 14.26 -25.56
C TYR A 524 -30.99 14.63 -26.59
N GLU A 525 -29.97 15.39 -26.19
CA GLU A 525 -29.01 15.98 -27.10
C GLU A 525 -27.76 15.10 -27.17
N LEU A 526 -27.40 14.69 -28.38
CA LEU A 526 -26.18 13.96 -28.73
C LEU A 526 -25.23 14.90 -29.44
N LEU A 527 -23.92 14.75 -29.22
CA LEU A 527 -22.92 15.31 -30.11
C LEU A 527 -23.06 14.66 -31.49
N ASP A 528 -23.03 15.48 -32.55
CA ASP A 528 -23.05 15.00 -33.93
C ASP A 528 -21.64 14.63 -34.40
N GLY A 529 -21.10 13.59 -33.79
CA GLY A 529 -19.73 13.13 -34.01
C GLY A 529 -19.17 12.50 -32.75
N VAL A 530 -17.95 11.97 -32.87
CA VAL A 530 -17.21 11.39 -31.75
C VAL A 530 -16.05 12.33 -31.44
N PRO A 531 -15.98 12.93 -30.23
CA PRO A 531 -14.84 13.76 -29.86
C PRO A 531 -13.52 12.98 -29.90
N GLU A 532 -12.48 13.63 -30.42
CA GLU A 532 -11.10 13.11 -30.41
C GLU A 532 -10.23 13.98 -29.49
N PHE A 533 -9.04 13.49 -29.12
CA PHE A 533 -8.07 14.14 -28.21
C PHE A 533 -7.96 15.67 -28.40
N GLU A 534 -7.78 16.15 -29.62
CA GLU A 534 -7.57 17.57 -29.96
C GLU A 534 -8.75 18.17 -30.75
N LYS A 535 -9.86 17.44 -30.89
CA LYS A 535 -11.00 17.83 -31.74
C LYS A 535 -12.33 17.72 -30.98
N PRO A 536 -12.73 18.78 -30.26
CA PRO A 536 -14.06 18.83 -29.66
C PRO A 536 -15.14 18.89 -30.74
N VAL A 537 -16.30 18.28 -30.46
CA VAL A 537 -17.49 18.34 -31.30
C VAL A 537 -18.45 19.38 -30.72
N LYS A 538 -18.92 20.31 -31.56
CA LYS A 538 -19.87 21.36 -31.15
C LYS A 538 -21.24 21.24 -31.79
N GLU A 539 -21.34 20.45 -32.86
CA GLU A 539 -22.63 20.18 -33.48
C GLU A 539 -23.40 19.18 -32.62
N VAL A 540 -24.69 19.42 -32.48
CA VAL A 540 -25.58 18.65 -31.61
C VAL A 540 -26.77 18.22 -32.44
N LYS A 541 -27.18 16.96 -32.26
CA LYS A 541 -28.39 16.38 -32.82
C LYS A 541 -29.29 15.85 -31.72
N ARG A 542 -30.56 15.64 -32.05
CA ARG A 542 -31.55 15.12 -31.10
C ARG A 542 -31.64 13.59 -31.18
N ASP A 543 -31.63 12.93 -30.04
CA ASP A 543 -31.94 11.53 -29.82
C ASP A 543 -33.43 11.36 -29.49
N ASN A 544 -33.94 10.17 -29.76
CA ASN A 544 -35.28 9.76 -29.30
C ASN A 544 -35.26 9.21 -27.87
N LYS A 545 -34.08 8.93 -27.31
CA LYS A 545 -33.89 8.44 -25.95
C LYS A 545 -33.48 9.58 -25.01
N CYS A 546 -34.12 9.64 -23.85
CA CYS A 546 -33.72 10.55 -22.77
C CYS A 546 -32.71 9.85 -21.87
N VAL A 547 -31.60 10.51 -21.60
CA VAL A 547 -30.63 10.09 -20.58
C VAL A 547 -30.48 11.17 -19.54
N GLU A 548 -30.02 10.79 -18.35
CA GLU A 548 -29.81 11.72 -17.24
C GLU A 548 -28.36 11.64 -16.80
N MET A 549 -27.63 12.76 -16.81
CA MET A 549 -26.25 12.80 -16.35
C MET A 549 -26.17 12.69 -14.82
N GLY A 550 -25.20 11.91 -14.33
CA GLY A 550 -24.87 11.83 -12.90
C GLY A 550 -25.44 10.60 -12.19
N PHE A 551 -25.76 10.73 -10.90
CA PHE A 551 -26.09 9.60 -10.02
C PHE A 551 -27.29 8.78 -10.51
N HIS A 552 -28.31 9.44 -11.07
CA HIS A 552 -29.52 8.79 -11.59
C HIS A 552 -29.40 8.32 -13.05
N CYS A 553 -28.19 8.29 -13.60
CA CYS A 553 -27.92 7.64 -14.88
C CYS A 553 -28.06 6.12 -14.73
N PHE A 554 -29.17 5.56 -15.16
CA PHE A 554 -29.39 4.12 -15.16
C PHE A 554 -29.29 3.56 -16.57
N PHE A 555 -28.72 2.36 -16.70
CA PHE A 555 -28.63 1.65 -17.97
C PHE A 555 -30.03 1.20 -18.43
N SER A 556 -30.77 2.10 -19.08
CA SER A 556 -32.05 1.79 -19.71
C SER A 556 -31.81 1.44 -21.18
N ASN A 557 -32.28 0.26 -21.62
CA ASN A 557 -32.39 -0.16 -23.02
C ASN A 557 -31.11 -0.04 -23.88
N HIS A 558 -29.96 -0.47 -23.37
CA HIS A 558 -28.69 -0.49 -24.13
C HIS A 558 -28.33 0.86 -24.78
N THR A 559 -28.65 1.95 -24.10
CA THR A 559 -28.39 3.30 -24.61
C THR A 559 -26.89 3.58 -24.55
N THR A 560 -26.33 4.01 -25.68
CA THR A 560 -24.91 4.34 -25.82
C THR A 560 -24.76 5.61 -26.65
N GLY A 561 -23.80 6.47 -26.30
CA GLY A 561 -23.54 7.67 -27.10
C GLY A 561 -22.84 8.77 -26.32
N CYS A 562 -22.49 9.82 -27.05
CA CYS A 562 -21.90 11.05 -26.52
C CYS A 562 -22.99 12.11 -26.38
N TYR A 563 -23.47 12.35 -25.16
CA TYR A 563 -24.56 13.26 -24.88
C TYR A 563 -24.06 14.64 -24.46
N TYR A 564 -24.82 15.66 -24.86
CA TYR A 564 -24.57 17.05 -24.57
C TYR A 564 -25.66 17.60 -23.65
N LEU A 565 -25.28 18.57 -22.83
CA LEU A 565 -26.19 19.40 -22.05
C LEU A 565 -25.48 20.71 -21.68
N GLU A 566 -26.27 21.75 -21.43
CA GLU A 566 -25.78 23.03 -20.93
C GLU A 566 -25.88 23.09 -19.39
N THR A 567 -24.88 23.67 -18.73
CA THR A 567 -24.92 23.92 -17.28
C THR A 567 -24.54 25.36 -16.94
N ASN A 568 -25.06 25.89 -15.84
CA ASN A 568 -24.77 27.24 -15.36
C ASN A 568 -23.35 27.39 -14.79
N SER A 569 -22.97 28.64 -14.52
CA SER A 569 -21.69 29.00 -13.87
C SER A 569 -21.63 28.73 -12.38
N SER A 570 -22.79 28.60 -11.73
CA SER A 570 -22.96 28.33 -10.30
C SER A 570 -24.25 27.52 -10.09
N GLU A 571 -24.44 27.00 -8.88
CA GLU A 571 -25.72 26.40 -8.50
C GLU A 571 -26.89 27.42 -8.57
N PRO A 572 -28.10 26.99 -8.97
CA PRO A 572 -28.42 25.65 -9.49
C PRO A 572 -27.77 25.43 -10.87
N TRP A 573 -27.17 24.24 -11.06
CA TRP A 573 -26.34 23.95 -12.24
C TRP A 573 -27.12 23.83 -13.55
N THR A 574 -28.45 23.75 -13.51
CA THR A 574 -29.29 23.73 -14.72
C THR A 574 -29.69 25.14 -15.15
N PRO A 575 -29.62 25.47 -16.45
CA PRO A 575 -30.20 26.70 -16.98
C PRO A 575 -31.68 26.82 -16.60
N VAL A 576 -32.15 28.04 -16.34
CA VAL A 576 -33.58 28.29 -16.08
C VAL A 576 -34.34 27.94 -17.36
N ASP A 577 -35.33 27.06 -17.23
CA ASP A 577 -36.12 26.56 -18.33
C ASP A 577 -36.82 27.72 -19.07
N LYS A 578 -36.29 28.12 -20.23
CA LYS A 578 -36.87 29.21 -21.05
C LYS A 578 -38.17 28.79 -21.72
N THR A 579 -38.61 27.54 -21.55
CA THR A 579 -39.84 27.00 -22.13
C THR A 579 -41.04 27.03 -21.17
N ALA A 580 -40.87 27.51 -19.93
CA ALA A 580 -41.98 27.87 -19.05
C ALA A 580 -42.47 29.31 -19.34
N LYS A 581 -43.04 29.52 -20.53
CA LYS A 581 -43.90 30.67 -20.84
C LYS A 581 -45.04 30.25 -21.76
#